data_AF-A0A7C2WMU4-F1
#
_entry.id   AF-A0A7C2WMU4-F1
#
_cell.length_a   1.000
_cell.length_b   1.000
_cell.length_c   1.000
_cell.angle_alpha   90.00
_cell.angle_beta   90.00
_cell.angle_gamma   90.00
#
_symmetry.space_group_name_H-M   'P 1'
#
loop_
_entity.id
_entity.type
_entity.pdbx_description
1 polymer ?
#
loop_
_entity_poly.entity_id
_entity_poly.type
_entity_poly.pdbx_seq_one_letter_code
_entity_poly.pdbx_strand_id
1 'polypeptide(L)'
;TITAQKRSFKGERMSLRVFENLDLTDEQRNQIDDLNYEFRMKAIDLNSQKRQNNLAMSKLLKESTINENEILKLNERNNSINSELSKMRIEKRIKTHKILTPEQREQIGSYPCFRDGNDGYGLGRFGRDSRGFRGDRQFRFGCF
;
A
#
# COMPACT_ATOMS: atom_id res chain seq x y z
N THR A 1 38.62 -2.82 18.28
CA THR A 1 38.01 -2.93 16.93
C THR A 1 36.77 -3.76 17.04
N ILE A 2 35.60 -3.12 17.11
CA ILE A 2 34.32 -3.84 17.26
C ILE A 2 33.95 -4.36 15.87
N THR A 3 34.23 -5.63 15.62
CA THR A 3 33.70 -6.39 14.49
C THR A 3 32.18 -6.36 14.58
N ALA A 4 31.56 -5.59 13.69
CA ALA A 4 30.12 -5.56 13.49
C ALA A 4 29.66 -6.94 13.00
N GLN A 5 29.40 -7.82 13.95
CA GLN A 5 28.71 -9.08 13.74
C GLN A 5 27.34 -8.70 13.19
N LYS A 6 27.12 -8.92 11.88
CA LYS A 6 25.81 -8.81 11.23
C LYS A 6 24.87 -9.77 11.95
N ARG A 7 24.26 -9.30 13.04
CA ARG A 7 23.18 -10.01 13.73
C ARG A 7 22.02 -10.01 12.76
N SER A 8 21.84 -11.15 12.09
CA SER A 8 20.59 -11.50 11.44
C SER A 8 19.51 -11.40 12.50
N PHE A 9 18.81 -10.26 12.54
CA PHE A 9 17.60 -10.13 13.32
C PHE A 9 16.58 -11.05 12.64
N LYS A 10 16.36 -12.20 13.28
CA LYS A 10 15.32 -13.17 12.98
C LYS A 10 13.96 -12.58 13.42
N GLY A 11 13.63 -11.41 12.89
CA GLY A 11 12.39 -10.68 13.10
C GLY A 11 11.76 -10.43 11.74
N GLU A 12 10.77 -11.26 11.41
CA GLU A 12 9.82 -11.06 10.32
C GLU A 12 10.44 -10.78 8.94
N ARG A 13 10.86 -11.86 8.28
CA ARG A 13 10.84 -11.92 6.82
C ARG A 13 9.38 -11.70 6.38
N MET A 14 8.99 -10.45 6.18
CA MET A 14 7.71 -10.08 5.56
C MET A 14 7.80 -10.36 4.07
N SER A 15 7.93 -11.65 3.79
CA SER A 15 7.93 -12.24 2.47
C SER A 15 6.65 -11.82 1.77
N LEU A 16 6.81 -10.94 0.80
CA LEU A 16 5.77 -10.68 -0.17
C LEU A 16 5.57 -12.00 -0.92
N ARG A 17 4.47 -12.71 -0.66
CA ARG A 17 4.14 -14.01 -1.28
C ARG A 17 4.31 -14.05 -2.81
N VAL A 18 4.31 -12.89 -3.47
CA VAL A 18 4.56 -12.73 -4.91
C VAL A 18 6.03 -13.03 -5.29
N PHE A 19 6.99 -12.71 -4.42
CA PHE A 19 8.42 -12.87 -4.65
C PHE A 19 8.96 -14.20 -4.11
N GLU A 20 8.16 -14.98 -3.39
CA GLU A 20 8.53 -16.34 -2.92
C GLU A 20 8.82 -17.29 -4.07
N ASN A 21 8.17 -17.07 -5.21
CA ASN A 21 8.32 -17.87 -6.42
C ASN A 21 9.36 -17.28 -7.38
N LEU A 22 10.05 -16.20 -7.00
CA LEU A 22 11.13 -15.62 -7.79
C LEU A 22 12.47 -16.01 -7.15
N ASP A 23 13.39 -16.49 -7.96
CA ASP A 23 14.78 -16.73 -7.56
C ASP A 23 15.53 -15.40 -7.44
N LEU A 24 15.21 -14.63 -6.40
CA LEU A 24 15.89 -13.38 -6.06
C LEU A 24 17.21 -13.66 -5.36
N THR A 25 18.27 -12.94 -5.74
CA THR A 25 19.53 -12.95 -4.99
C THR A 25 19.37 -12.31 -3.61
N ASP A 26 20.28 -12.60 -2.68
CA ASP A 26 20.24 -12.00 -1.34
C ASP A 26 20.35 -10.47 -1.40
N GLU A 27 21.13 -9.92 -2.33
CA GLU A 27 21.22 -8.49 -2.57
C GLU A 27 19.89 -7.89 -3.05
N GLN A 28 19.23 -8.53 -4.03
CA GLN A 28 17.92 -8.08 -4.52
C GLN A 28 16.86 -8.11 -3.40
N ARG A 29 16.86 -9.17 -2.58
CA ARG A 29 15.94 -9.31 -1.43
C ARG A 29 16.15 -8.19 -0.43
N ASN A 30 17.39 -7.94 -0.02
CA ASN A 30 17.70 -6.87 0.94
C ASN A 30 17.26 -5.49 0.43
N GLN A 31 17.52 -5.19 -0.85
CA GLN A 31 17.09 -3.92 -1.45
C GLN A 31 15.57 -3.75 -1.48
N ILE A 32 14.82 -4.83 -1.77
CA ILE A 32 13.36 -4.82 -1.77
C ILE A 32 12.83 -4.67 -0.33
N ASP A 33 13.45 -5.32 0.64
CA ASP A 33 13.05 -5.26 2.05
C ASP A 33 13.28 -3.86 2.65
N ASP A 34 14.43 -3.24 2.39
CA ASP A 34 14.71 -1.86 2.80
C ASP A 34 13.69 -0.90 2.19
N LEU A 35 13.39 -1.07 0.90
CA LEU A 35 12.39 -0.27 0.22
C LEU A 35 10.98 -0.46 0.81
N ASN A 36 10.63 -1.70 1.18
CA ASN A 36 9.37 -2.02 1.85
C ASN A 36 9.28 -1.34 3.22
N TYR A 37 10.37 -1.40 3.98
CA TYR A 37 10.47 -0.79 5.30
C TYR A 37 10.28 0.72 5.24
N GLU A 38 11.03 1.40 4.37
CA GLU A 38 10.90 2.85 4.17
C GLU A 38 9.47 3.27 3.78
N PHE A 39 8.87 2.52 2.84
CA PHE A 39 7.50 2.78 2.43
C PHE A 39 6.52 2.62 3.59
N ARG A 40 6.65 1.55 4.39
CA ARG A 40 5.78 1.28 5.54
C ARG A 40 5.90 2.35 6.61
N MET A 41 7.11 2.77 6.95
CA MET A 41 7.35 3.84 7.93
C MET A 41 6.61 5.11 7.53
N LYS A 42 6.84 5.61 6.31
CA LYS A 42 6.16 6.81 5.80
C LYS A 42 4.64 6.63 5.69
N ALA A 43 4.18 5.44 5.31
CA ALA A 43 2.75 5.16 5.21
C ALA A 43 2.07 5.15 6.58
N ILE A 44 2.74 4.72 7.64
CA ILE A 44 2.22 4.79 9.01
C ILE A 44 1.96 6.24 9.41
N ASP A 45 2.93 7.13 9.18
CA ASP A 45 2.83 8.55 9.54
C ASP A 45 1.68 9.22 8.79
N LEU A 46 1.61 9.03 7.47
CA LEU A 46 0.53 9.58 6.63
C LEU A 46 -0.85 9.06 7.04
N ASN A 47 -0.98 7.77 7.33
CA ASN A 47 -2.25 7.20 7.80
C ASN A 47 -2.63 7.71 9.19
N SER A 48 -1.65 7.95 10.07
CA SER A 48 -1.88 8.55 11.38
C SER A 48 -2.47 9.96 11.24
N GLN A 49 -1.86 10.81 10.40
CA GLN A 49 -2.37 12.15 10.11
C GLN A 49 -3.79 12.11 9.52
N LYS A 50 -4.05 11.21 8.57
CA LYS A 50 -5.40 11.02 8.00
C LYS A 50 -6.42 10.63 9.08
N ARG A 51 -6.06 9.75 10.01
CA ARG A 51 -6.93 9.36 11.13
C ARG A 51 -7.21 10.54 12.06
N GLN A 52 -6.20 11.34 12.37
CA GLN A 52 -6.38 12.55 13.18
C GLN A 52 -7.33 13.55 12.51
N ASN A 53 -7.16 13.80 11.21
CA ASN A 53 -8.06 14.67 10.44
C ASN A 53 -9.51 14.15 10.46
N ASN A 54 -9.70 12.84 10.27
CA ASN A 54 -11.04 12.22 10.32
C ASN A 54 -11.70 12.37 11.70
N LEU A 55 -10.92 12.23 12.78
CA LEU A 55 -11.42 12.46 14.15
C LEU A 55 -11.82 13.93 14.35
N ALA A 56 -11.01 14.87 13.86
CA ALA A 56 -11.32 16.30 13.92
C ALA A 56 -12.60 16.64 13.14
N MET A 57 -12.76 16.11 11.92
CA MET A 57 -14.00 16.25 11.14
C MET A 57 -15.20 15.68 11.88
N SER A 58 -15.08 14.49 12.48
CA SER A 58 -16.15 13.87 13.26
C SER A 58 -16.56 14.71 14.47
N LYS A 59 -15.61 15.40 15.11
CA LYS A 59 -15.88 16.33 16.21
C LYS A 59 -16.66 17.55 15.70
N LEU A 60 -16.18 18.21 14.64
CA LEU A 60 -16.82 19.41 14.06
C LEU A 60 -18.25 19.14 13.59
N LEU A 61 -18.51 17.95 13.04
CA LEU A 61 -19.85 17.55 12.60
C LEU A 61 -20.85 17.31 13.75
N LYS A 62 -20.37 17.18 14.99
CA LYS A 62 -21.22 17.01 16.18
C LYS A 62 -21.47 18.32 16.92
N GLU A 63 -20.84 19.41 16.52
CA GLU A 63 -21.04 20.73 17.12
C GLU A 63 -22.43 21.27 16.72
N SER A 64 -23.01 22.12 17.58
CA SER A 64 -24.32 22.74 17.34
C SER A 64 -24.32 23.65 16.10
N THR A 65 -23.16 24.18 15.75
CA THR A 65 -22.92 25.00 14.55
C THR A 65 -21.79 24.36 13.76
N ILE A 66 -22.09 23.91 12.54
CA ILE A 66 -21.11 23.24 11.68
C ILE A 66 -20.17 24.27 11.05
N ASN A 67 -18.87 24.13 11.30
CA ASN A 67 -17.85 24.90 10.59
C ASN A 67 -17.45 24.20 9.28
N GLU A 68 -18.22 24.47 8.22
CA GLU A 68 -18.03 23.86 6.89
C GLU A 68 -16.61 24.08 6.33
N ASN A 69 -16.08 25.30 6.45
CA ASN A 69 -14.76 25.65 5.93
C ASN A 69 -13.64 24.79 6.52
N GLU A 70 -13.69 24.51 7.83
CA GLU A 70 -12.66 23.69 8.47
C GLU A 70 -12.79 22.21 8.09
N ILE A 71 -14.02 21.72 7.93
CA ILE A 71 -14.28 20.35 7.46
C ILE A 71 -13.75 20.15 6.04
N LEU A 72 -13.99 21.11 5.14
CA LEU A 72 -13.50 21.06 3.75
C LEU A 72 -11.97 21.08 3.70
N LYS A 73 -11.31 21.91 4.51
CA LYS A 73 -9.84 21.92 4.63
C LYS A 73 -9.29 20.57 5.11
N LEU A 74 -9.93 19.94 6.10
CA LEU A 74 -9.53 18.60 6.56
C LEU A 74 -9.74 17.53 5.48
N ASN A 75 -10.81 17.66 4.68
CA ASN A 75 -11.04 16.77 3.52
C ASN A 75 -9.95 16.92 2.45
N GLU A 76 -9.58 18.16 2.09
CA GLU A 76 -8.49 18.43 1.14
C GLU A 76 -7.15 17.86 1.61
N ARG A 77 -6.83 18.02 2.90
CA ARG A 77 -5.64 17.39 3.50
C ARG A 77 -5.68 15.86 3.35
N ASN A 78 -6.82 15.23 3.60
CA ASN A 78 -6.98 13.80 3.42
C ASN A 78 -6.83 13.35 1.96
N ASN A 79 -7.32 14.13 1.00
CA ASN A 79 -7.14 13.87 -0.43
C ASN A 79 -5.68 14.00 -0.87
N SER A 80 -4.96 14.98 -0.33
CA SER A 80 -3.52 15.12 -0.53
C SER A 80 -2.75 13.90 0.00
N ILE A 81 -3.05 13.46 1.23
CA ILE A 81 -2.45 12.25 1.82
C ILE A 81 -2.73 11.00 0.97
N ASN A 82 -3.95 10.84 0.46
CA ASN A 82 -4.27 9.70 -0.42
C ASN A 82 -3.46 9.74 -1.71
N SER A 83 -3.31 10.92 -2.31
CA SER A 83 -2.50 11.13 -3.51
C SER A 83 -1.03 10.80 -3.27
N GLU A 84 -0.48 11.24 -2.13
CA GLU A 84 0.90 10.94 -1.73
C GLU A 84 1.12 9.44 -1.51
N LEU A 85 0.23 8.78 -0.77
CA LEU A 85 0.27 7.33 -0.58
C LEU A 85 0.21 6.58 -1.91
N SER A 86 -0.61 7.05 -2.86
CA SER A 86 -0.69 6.47 -4.21
C SER A 86 0.62 6.64 -4.97
N LYS A 87 1.16 7.85 -5.00
CA LYS A 87 2.46 8.16 -5.61
C LYS A 87 3.58 7.28 -5.05
N MET A 88 3.68 7.18 -3.72
CA MET A 88 4.68 6.34 -3.06
C MET A 88 4.55 4.86 -3.45
N ARG A 89 3.34 4.33 -3.62
CA ARG A 89 3.12 2.93 -4.07
C ARG A 89 3.65 2.73 -5.48
N ILE A 90 3.38 3.67 -6.39
CA ILE A 90 3.84 3.63 -7.77
C ILE A 90 5.37 3.73 -7.81
N GLU A 91 5.97 4.68 -7.09
CA GLU A 91 7.42 4.82 -7.00
C GLU A 91 8.10 3.56 -6.47
N LYS A 92 7.51 2.95 -5.44
CA LYS A 92 7.95 1.65 -4.91
C LYS A 92 7.91 0.57 -5.98
N ARG A 93 6.81 0.45 -6.73
CA ARG A 93 6.70 -0.54 -7.83
C ARG A 93 7.77 -0.30 -8.89
N ILE A 94 7.96 0.95 -9.33
CA ILE A 94 8.99 1.32 -10.32
C ILE A 94 10.38 0.92 -9.83
N LYS A 95 10.73 1.26 -8.58
CA LYS A 95 12.02 0.90 -8.00
C LYS A 95 12.19 -0.61 -7.86
N THR A 96 11.14 -1.32 -7.46
CA THR A 96 11.16 -2.79 -7.38
C THR A 96 11.41 -3.41 -8.75
N HIS A 97 10.72 -2.95 -9.80
CA HIS A 97 10.98 -3.40 -11.17
C HIS A 97 12.44 -3.17 -11.57
N LYS A 98 13.05 -2.03 -11.21
CA LYS A 98 14.46 -1.74 -11.53
C LYS A 98 15.46 -2.71 -10.86
N ILE A 99 15.12 -3.30 -9.72
CA ILE A 99 15.98 -4.28 -9.00
C ILE A 99 15.96 -5.65 -9.71
N LEU A 100 14.85 -5.99 -10.35
CA LEU A 100 14.63 -7.29 -10.99
C LEU A 100 15.26 -7.36 -12.39
N THR A 101 15.68 -8.57 -12.77
CA THR A 101 16.11 -8.87 -14.15
C THR A 101 14.91 -8.88 -15.11
N PRO A 102 15.12 -8.74 -16.43
CA PRO A 102 14.04 -8.84 -17.42
C PRO A 102 13.21 -10.13 -17.28
N GLU A 103 13.85 -11.27 -17.04
CA GLU A 103 13.22 -12.59 -16.90
C GLU A 103 12.36 -12.65 -15.64
N GLN A 104 12.87 -12.12 -14.52
CA GLN A 104 12.11 -12.01 -13.27
C GLN A 104 10.90 -11.06 -13.42
N ARG A 105 11.02 -9.99 -14.23
CA ARG A 105 9.89 -9.08 -14.51
C ARG A 105 8.79 -9.76 -15.31
N GLU A 106 9.14 -10.60 -16.27
CA GLU A 106 8.17 -11.38 -17.06
C GLU A 106 7.40 -12.37 -16.17
N GLN A 107 8.08 -13.03 -15.23
CA GLN A 107 7.45 -13.88 -14.23
C GLN A 107 6.48 -13.08 -13.33
N ILE A 108 6.83 -11.84 -12.96
CA ILE A 108 5.92 -10.96 -12.20
C ILE A 108 4.72 -10.47 -13.02
N GLY A 109 4.90 -10.17 -14.30
CA GLY A 109 3.82 -9.71 -15.19
C GLY A 109 2.66 -10.71 -15.32
N SER A 110 2.90 -11.97 -14.98
CA SER A 110 1.88 -13.03 -14.93
C SER A 110 1.00 -12.98 -13.67
N TYR A 111 1.37 -12.22 -12.64
CA TYR A 111 0.58 -12.12 -11.41
C TYR A 111 -0.58 -11.12 -11.58
N PRO A 112 -1.81 -11.49 -11.17
CA PRO A 112 -3.00 -10.63 -11.33
C PRO A 112 -2.89 -9.23 -10.71
N CYS A 113 -1.97 -9.02 -9.75
CA CYS A 113 -1.73 -7.73 -9.10
C CYS A 113 -0.78 -6.78 -9.85
N PHE A 114 -0.06 -7.28 -10.86
CA PHE A 114 0.81 -6.52 -11.76
C PHE A 114 0.28 -6.45 -13.19
N ARG A 115 -0.80 -7.18 -13.50
CA ARG A 115 -1.52 -7.06 -14.76
C ARG A 115 -2.28 -5.74 -14.76
N ASP A 116 -1.92 -4.86 -15.69
CA ASP A 116 -2.61 -3.59 -15.88
C ASP A 116 -4.11 -3.81 -16.15
N GLY A 117 -4.92 -3.57 -15.12
CA GLY A 117 -6.25 -2.99 -15.26
C GLY A 117 -7.29 -3.69 -16.15
N ASN A 118 -7.22 -5.01 -16.41
CA ASN A 118 -8.24 -5.66 -17.26
C ASN A 118 -8.86 -6.95 -16.74
N ASP A 119 -8.97 -7.11 -15.41
CA ASP A 119 -9.84 -8.14 -14.80
C ASP A 119 -10.96 -7.49 -13.96
N GLY A 120 -11.42 -6.31 -14.39
CA GLY A 120 -12.59 -5.60 -13.84
C GLY A 120 -13.93 -6.31 -14.03
N TYR A 121 -13.92 -7.55 -14.51
CA TYR A 121 -15.06 -8.46 -14.49
C TYR A 121 -14.59 -9.85 -14.06
N GLY A 122 -14.31 -9.99 -12.76
CA GLY A 122 -14.26 -11.32 -12.14
C GLY A 122 -15.60 -12.02 -12.41
N LEU A 123 -15.56 -13.00 -13.30
CA LEU A 123 -16.61 -14.02 -13.46
C LEU A 123 -17.03 -14.49 -12.07
N GLY A 124 -18.33 -14.35 -11.82
CA GLY A 124 -18.94 -14.42 -10.51
C GLY A 124 -18.61 -15.69 -9.75
N ARG A 125 -18.05 -15.50 -8.55
CA ARG A 125 -18.17 -16.44 -7.42
C ARG A 125 -19.07 -15.87 -6.32
N PHE A 126 -20.16 -15.21 -6.69
CA PHE A 126 -21.25 -14.90 -5.78
C PHE A 126 -22.57 -15.07 -6.52
N GLY A 127 -23.00 -16.34 -6.60
CA GLY A 127 -24.41 -16.62 -6.72
C GLY A 127 -25.14 -16.03 -5.52
N ARG A 128 -26.31 -15.45 -5.83
CA ARG A 128 -27.48 -15.21 -4.99
C ARG A 128 -27.28 -14.62 -3.59
N ASP A 129 -27.97 -13.49 -3.42
CA ASP A 129 -28.55 -13.04 -2.17
C ASP A 129 -27.56 -12.54 -1.13
N SER A 130 -27.27 -11.24 -1.17
CA SER A 130 -27.52 -10.37 -0.01
C SER A 130 -27.25 -8.90 -0.35
N ARG A 131 -28.30 -8.10 -0.11
CA ARG A 131 -28.28 -6.66 0.08
C ARG A 131 -27.02 -6.22 0.82
N GLY A 132 -26.18 -5.44 0.15
CA GLY A 132 -24.96 -4.91 0.72
C GLY A 132 -24.35 -3.89 -0.19
N PHE A 133 -24.90 -2.68 -0.16
CA PHE A 133 -24.21 -1.46 -0.54
C PHE A 133 -22.77 -1.52 0.01
N ARG A 134 -21.79 -1.76 -0.88
CA ARG A 134 -20.39 -1.46 -0.62
C ARG A 134 -19.97 -0.40 -1.61
N GLY A 135 -20.44 0.82 -1.35
CA GLY A 135 -19.70 2.01 -1.72
C GLY A 135 -18.24 1.86 -1.25
N ASP A 136 -17.33 2.37 -2.06
CA ASP A 136 -15.91 2.54 -1.76
C ASP A 136 -15.11 1.25 -1.56
N ARG A 137 -15.20 0.33 -2.53
CA ARG A 137 -14.11 -0.64 -2.82
C ARG A 137 -13.04 -0.04 -3.76
N GLN A 138 -12.71 1.25 -3.61
CA GLN A 138 -11.48 1.76 -4.21
C GLN A 138 -10.29 1.14 -3.45
N PHE A 139 -9.46 0.40 -4.17
CA PHE A 139 -8.27 -0.30 -3.69
C PHE A 139 -8.53 -1.54 -2.83
N ARG A 140 -9.05 -2.60 -3.46
CA ARG A 140 -8.72 -3.96 -2.98
C ARG A 140 -7.19 -4.09 -2.98
N PHE A 141 -6.62 -4.20 -1.78
CA PHE A 141 -5.22 -4.51 -1.51
C PHE A 141 -4.85 -5.87 -2.11
N GLY A 142 -4.50 -5.87 -3.39
CA GLY A 142 -3.85 -6.98 -4.06
C GLY A 142 -2.35 -6.89 -3.86
N CYS A 143 -1.85 -7.67 -2.90
CA CYS A 143 -0.44 -7.90 -2.56
C CYS A 143 0.36 -6.68 -2.08
N PHE A 144 0.01 -6.07 -0.93
CA PHE A 144 0.95 -5.33 -0.07
C PHE A 144 0.50 -5.36 1.39
#